data_AF-A0A5K0YHT7-F1
#
_entry.id   AF-A0A5K0YHT7-F1
#
_cell.length_a   1.000
_cell.length_b   1.000
_cell.length_c   1.000
_cell.angle_alpha   90.00
_cell.angle_beta   90.00
_cell.angle_gamma   90.00
#
_symmetry.space_group_name_H-M   'P 1'
#
loop_
_entity.id
_entity.type
_entity.pdbx_description
1 polymer ?
#
loop_
_entity_poly.entity_id
_entity_poly.type
_entity_poly.pdbx_seq_one_letter_code
_entity_poly.pdbx_strand_id
1 'polypeptide(L)' 'YAVSIQMCYLVLLDAQLIGKRGALVARIEVPREFNFPIGFHGVWAPA' A
#
# COMPACT_ATOMS: atom_id res chain seq x y z
N TYR A 1 12.20 -15.19 19.37
CA TYR A 1 12.72 -14.37 18.26
C TYR A 1 11.56 -14.05 17.33
N ALA A 2 11.09 -12.81 17.27
CA ALA A 2 10.05 -12.41 16.32
C ALA A 2 10.74 -11.82 15.08
N VAL A 3 10.76 -12.56 13.98
CA VAL A 3 11.19 -12.03 12.69
C VAL A 3 10.01 -11.24 12.14
N SER A 4 10.09 -9.91 12.17
CA SER A 4 9.12 -9.06 11.47
C SER A 4 9.33 -9.29 9.97
N ILE A 5 8.45 -10.08 9.34
CA ILE A 5 8.38 -10.12 7.89
C ILE A 5 7.76 -8.78 7.50
N GLN A 6 8.61 -7.81 7.15
CA GLN A 6 8.16 -6.49 6.76
C GLN A 6 7.49 -6.60 5.39
N MET A 7 6.19 -6.84 5.38
CA MET A 7 5.39 -6.97 4.16
C MET A 7 4.83 -5.59 3.80
N CYS A 8 5.29 -5.02 2.68
CA CYS A 8 4.75 -3.78 2.15
C CYS A 8 3.64 -4.06 1.14
N TYR A 9 2.60 -3.22 1.15
CA TYR A 9 1.46 -3.36 0.26
C TYR A 9 1.16 -2.03 -0.41
N LEU A 10 0.85 -2.08 -1.70
CA LEU A 10 0.16 -1.00 -2.38
C LEU A 10 -1.35 -1.23 -2.17
N VAL A 11 -1.97 -0.32 -1.43
CA VAL A 11 -3.41 -0.37 -1.11
C VAL A 11 -4.18 0.62 -1.97
N LEU A 12 -5.31 0.17 -2.50
CA LEU A 12 -6.27 1.01 -3.20
C LEU A 12 -7.47 1.20 -2.30
N LEU A 13 -7.81 2.47 -2.04
CA LEU A 13 -8.92 2.85 -1.18
C LEU A 13 -10.00 3.57 -2.00
N ASP A 14 -11.26 3.31 -1.68
CA ASP A 14 -12.36 4.16 -2.11
C ASP A 14 -12.34 5.45 -1.26
N ALA A 15 -12.07 6.57 -1.91
CA ALA A 15 -11.98 7.88 -1.28
C ALA A 15 -13.25 8.29 -0.52
N GLN A 16 -14.43 7.84 -0.97
CA GLN A 16 -15.72 8.18 -0.33
C GLN A 16 -15.99 7.38 0.95
N LEU A 17 -15.24 6.29 1.15
CA LEU A 17 -15.40 5.37 2.27
C LEU A 17 -14.22 5.38 3.24
N ILE A 18 -13.18 6.22 3.02
CA ILE A 18 -12.06 6.34 3.95
C ILE A 18 -12.58 6.64 5.37
N GLY A 19 -12.13 5.86 6.35
CA GLY A 19 -12.58 5.92 7.75
C GLY A 19 -13.85 5.10 8.05
N LYS A 20 -14.45 4.45 7.05
CA LYS A 20 -15.61 3.55 7.18
C LYS A 20 -15.24 2.11 6.84
N ARG A 21 -16.15 1.17 7.14
CA ARG A 21 -16.04 -0.22 6.68
C ARG A 21 -16.12 -0.26 5.16
N GLY A 22 -15.32 -1.14 4.55
CA GLY A 22 -15.34 -1.36 3.10
C GLY A 22 -14.49 -0.38 2.29
N ALA A 23 -13.67 0.47 2.92
CA ALA A 23 -12.80 1.40 2.19
C ALA A 23 -11.74 0.71 1.32
N LEU A 24 -11.30 -0.49 1.69
CA LEU A 24 -10.25 -1.22 0.97
C LEU A 24 -10.83 -1.89 -0.29
N VAL A 25 -10.41 -1.43 -1.46
CA VAL A 25 -10.83 -1.97 -2.77
C VAL A 25 -9.90 -3.11 -3.20
N ALA A 26 -8.60 -2.89 -3.08
CA ALA A 26 -7.59 -3.89 -3.44
C ALA A 26 -6.33 -3.73 -2.59
N ARG A 27 -5.60 -4.85 -2.44
CA ARG A 27 -4.33 -4.93 -1.73
C ARG A 27 -3.36 -5.72 -2.59
N ILE A 28 -2.27 -5.09 -2.99
CA ILE A 28 -1.25 -5.68 -3.84
C ILE A 28 0.00 -5.83 -2.99
N GLU A 29 0.50 -7.06 -2.87
CA GLU A 29 1.77 -7.32 -2.19
C GLU A 29 2.93 -6.75 -3.03
N VAL A 30 3.79 -5.95 -2.38
CA VAL A 30 4.99 -5.41 -3.02
C VAL A 30 6.09 -6.44 -2.92
N PRO A 31 6.72 -6.86 -4.04
CA PRO A 31 7.86 -7.77 -4.00
C PRO A 31 8.98 -7.22 -3.11
N ARG A 32 9.70 -8.12 -2.42
CA ARG A 32 10.67 -7.75 -1.39
C ARG A 32 11.78 -6.83 -1.91
N GLU A 33 12.20 -7.02 -3.16
CA GLU A 33 13.19 -6.20 -3.86
C GLU A 33 12.75 -4.75 -4.10
N PHE A 34 11.43 -4.49 -4.04
CA PHE A 34 10.83 -3.16 -4.16
C PHE A 34 10.30 -2.66 -2.81
N ASN A 35 10.68 -3.30 -1.72
CA ASN A 35 10.28 -2.88 -0.39
C ASN A 35 11.10 -1.67 0.05
N PHE A 36 10.46 -0.49 0.04
CA PHE A 36 11.04 0.74 0.56
C PHE A 36 10.38 1.08 1.90
N PRO A 37 11.13 1.08 3.02
CA PRO A 37 10.56 1.31 4.34
C PRO A 37 10.03 2.75 4.50
N ILE A 38 10.60 3.72 3.76
CA ILE A 38 10.18 5.13 3.71
C ILE A 38 10.40 5.63 2.28
N GLY A 39 9.33 6.15 1.65
CA GLY A 39 9.39 6.81 0.35
C GLY A 39 9.42 8.34 0.45
N PHE A 40 9.70 9.01 -0.67
CA PHE A 40 9.49 10.46 -0.83
C PHE A 40 8.10 10.71 -1.46
N HIS A 41 7.99 11.70 -2.35
CA HIS A 41 6.78 12.02 -3.08
C HIS A 41 6.63 11.15 -4.33
N GLY A 42 5.38 10.82 -4.68
CA GLY A 42 5.02 10.13 -5.91
C GLY A 42 4.02 10.96 -6.72
N VAL A 43 3.85 10.61 -8.00
CA VAL A 43 2.87 11.22 -8.91
C VAL A 43 2.10 10.12 -9.64
N TRP A 44 0.81 10.35 -9.86
CA TRP A 44 0.02 9.54 -10.78
C TRP A 44 0.12 10.14 -12.18
N ALA A 45 0.61 9.35 -13.15
CA ALA A 45 0.66 9.74 -14.54
C ALA A 45 -0.45 8.99 -15.31
N PRO A 46 -1.46 9.69 -15.87
CA PRO A 46 -2.42 9.04 -16.74
C PRO A 46 -1.71 8.51 -18.00
N ALA A 47 -2.26 7.43 -18.57
CA ALA A 47 -1.81 6.90 -19.85
C ALA A 47 -2.25 7.79 -21.01
#